data_AF-A0A9W8MTV0-F1
#
_entry.id   AF-A0A9W8MTV0-F1
#
_cell.length_a   1.000
_cell.length_b   1.000
_cell.length_c   1.000
_cell.angle_alpha   90.00
_cell.angle_beta   90.00
_cell.angle_gamma   90.00
#
_symmetry.space_group_name_H-M   'P 1'
#
loop_
_entity.id
_entity.type
_entity.pdbx_description
1 polymer ?
#
loop_
_entity_poly.entity_id
_entity_poly.type
_entity_poly.pdbx_seq_one_letter_code
_entity_poly.pdbx_strand_id
1 'polypeptide(L)'
;MHFQDIVKSPYFLQIAPLLVLFVFPALVLLAATQLRHLSLNLNFLRSLSMGLESLGILPWLWSSSSSQSSHSGSHGRRHKRKSSGSAGSKSKSVRTRAEQIAMTNVGKRTPEDKSLTESEYDEAQYYSGLVNISGTYCFMNSTLQALASLTYLQPHIDSIHAKAEALDVPTPVIDALQELFHNLNTPKSSYHSLRPHGIIAALSNPSPNPSGFKRPAASSLFNSREHQDAQELFQLVSECIKNEMITVDREGLRDRGMAGVLDFSRPAKSKEDEDETRGLTSKSVFDGLTANRRSCVMCGYTEAVMHFGFDNWQLAVPRLATSCRLEDCLEDYTRLEILKDCICRKCSVVATHKRLLQELKTLEEALAPTGPAPTLSSSSTFSPDSPVASSSAMPSSSGSPHKSKPSQSKKKRYKEVKKMEQRVKTALAEGRIEDEALFEGIRMEKVFSAASTKQAMIARPPPVLALHLNRSVHYGQYAAKKHQSES
;
A
#
# COMPACT_ATOMS: atom_id res chain seq x y z
N MET A 1 -3.15 64.78 -31.93
CA MET A 1 -1.73 64.63 -31.56
C MET A 1 -1.46 63.15 -31.35
N HIS A 2 -0.49 62.56 -32.05
CA HIS A 2 -0.25 61.13 -31.95
C HIS A 2 0.62 60.82 -30.72
N PHE A 3 0.32 59.71 -30.05
CA PHE A 3 1.01 59.29 -28.82
C PHE A 3 2.54 59.14 -29.03
N GLN A 4 2.96 58.84 -30.27
CA GLN A 4 4.36 58.72 -30.68
C GLN A 4 5.15 60.04 -30.58
N ASP A 5 4.50 61.20 -30.70
CA ASP A 5 5.17 62.51 -30.63
C ASP A 5 5.50 62.88 -29.17
N ILE A 6 4.61 62.51 -28.24
CA ILE A 6 4.78 62.74 -26.80
C ILE A 6 5.95 61.91 -26.26
N VAL A 7 6.02 60.63 -26.64
CA VAL A 7 7.08 59.69 -26.21
C VAL A 7 8.47 60.10 -26.72
N LYS A 8 8.56 60.82 -27.84
CA LYS A 8 9.82 61.34 -28.40
C LYS A 8 10.23 62.71 -27.83
N SER A 9 9.40 63.34 -27.00
CA SER A 9 9.74 64.65 -26.44
C SER A 9 10.87 64.54 -25.40
N PRO A 10 11.85 65.46 -25.39
CA PRO A 10 13.00 65.38 -24.48
C PRO A 10 12.58 65.46 -23.00
N TYR A 11 11.50 66.17 -22.71
CA TYR A 11 10.89 66.24 -21.37
C TYR A 11 10.34 64.88 -20.92
N PHE A 12 9.72 64.09 -21.81
CA PHE A 12 9.26 62.75 -21.48
C PHE A 12 10.43 61.82 -21.17
N LEU A 13 11.52 61.86 -21.94
CA LEU A 13 12.71 61.05 -21.65
C LEU A 13 13.41 61.42 -20.34
N GLN A 14 13.35 62.67 -19.88
CA GLN A 14 13.90 63.07 -18.58
C GLN A 14 12.99 62.70 -17.40
N ILE A 15 11.67 62.70 -17.58
CA ILE A 15 10.69 62.46 -16.50
C ILE A 15 10.32 60.97 -16.39
N ALA A 16 10.38 60.20 -17.48
CA ALA A 16 10.06 58.76 -17.48
C ALA A 16 10.88 57.93 -16.49
N PRO A 17 12.20 58.13 -16.29
CA PRO A 17 12.96 57.39 -15.27
C PRO A 17 12.43 57.65 -13.85
N LEU A 18 12.11 58.91 -13.52
CA LEU A 18 11.56 59.29 -12.21
C LEU A 18 10.15 58.71 -11.98
N LEU A 19 9.30 58.69 -13.01
CA LEU A 19 7.99 58.05 -12.96
C LEU A 19 8.10 56.53 -12.71
N VAL A 20 9.00 55.86 -13.41
CA VAL A 20 9.21 54.40 -13.26
C VAL A 20 9.85 54.05 -11.91
N LEU A 21 10.77 54.89 -11.39
CA LEU A 21 11.50 54.57 -10.15
C LEU A 21 10.73 54.96 -8.88
N PHE A 22 9.86 55.97 -8.92
CA PHE A 22 9.13 56.44 -7.73
C PHE A 22 7.61 56.29 -7.82
N VAL A 23 6.98 56.63 -8.94
CA VAL A 23 5.51 56.62 -9.06
C VAL A 23 4.99 55.21 -9.30
N PHE A 24 5.69 54.36 -10.07
CA PHE A 24 5.28 52.98 -10.27
C PHE A 24 5.33 52.13 -8.98
N PRO A 25 6.40 52.14 -8.15
CA PRO A 25 6.41 51.41 -6.88
C PRO A 25 5.39 51.97 -5.88
N ALA A 26 5.17 53.28 -5.85
CA ALA A 26 4.14 53.89 -5.02
C ALA A 26 2.73 53.42 -5.41
N LEU A 27 2.41 53.36 -6.71
CA LEU A 27 1.15 52.81 -7.22
C LEU A 27 0.99 51.32 -6.92
N VAL A 28 2.06 50.52 -7.05
CA VAL A 28 2.04 49.09 -6.70
C VAL A 28 1.79 48.89 -5.20
N LEU A 29 2.44 49.68 -4.34
CA LEU A 29 2.20 49.64 -2.89
C LEU A 29 0.78 50.08 -2.52
N LEU A 30 0.25 51.13 -3.17
CA LEU A 30 -1.11 51.63 -2.93
C LEU A 30 -2.17 50.65 -3.46
N ALA A 31 -1.92 49.98 -4.59
CA ALA A 31 -2.74 48.88 -5.07
C ALA A 31 -2.69 47.68 -4.11
N ALA A 32 -1.51 47.30 -3.60
CA ALA A 32 -1.34 46.19 -2.68
C ALA A 32 -1.99 46.44 -1.30
N THR A 33 -2.01 47.67 -0.80
CA THR A 33 -2.72 48.01 0.45
C THR A 33 -4.24 48.01 0.26
N GLN A 34 -4.75 48.49 -0.88
CA GLN A 34 -6.18 48.41 -1.21
C GLN A 34 -6.64 46.97 -1.46
N LEU A 35 -5.84 46.15 -2.16
CA LEU A 35 -6.09 44.72 -2.36
C LEU A 35 -6.02 43.90 -1.07
N ARG A 36 -5.26 44.32 -0.06
CA ARG A 36 -5.34 43.73 1.29
C ARG A 36 -6.63 44.05 2.04
N HIS A 37 -7.35 45.11 1.64
CA HIS A 37 -8.60 45.53 2.28
C HIS A 37 -9.86 44.91 1.61
N LEU A 38 -9.74 44.36 0.40
CA LEU A 38 -10.73 43.45 -0.19
C LEU A 38 -10.22 42.00 -0.11
N SER A 39 -10.76 41.23 0.83
CA SER A 39 -10.43 39.81 1.01
C SER A 39 -10.74 38.98 -0.25
N LEU A 40 -9.71 38.73 -1.07
CA LEU A 40 -9.77 37.85 -2.24
C LEU A 40 -8.52 36.95 -2.30
N ASN A 41 -8.74 35.70 -2.72
CA ASN A 41 -7.84 34.55 -2.59
C ASN A 41 -6.34 34.80 -2.87
N LEU A 42 -5.49 34.49 -1.88
CA LEU A 42 -4.04 34.68 -1.91
C LEU A 42 -3.25 33.80 -2.91
N ASN A 43 -3.90 32.89 -3.64
CA ASN A 43 -3.20 31.91 -4.48
C ASN A 43 -2.60 32.51 -5.77
N PHE A 44 -3.18 33.59 -6.32
CA PHE A 44 -2.66 34.19 -7.56
C PHE A 44 -1.37 35.00 -7.33
N LEU A 45 -1.29 35.73 -6.21
CA LEU A 45 -0.11 36.56 -5.88
C LEU A 45 1.13 35.73 -5.56
N ARG A 46 0.97 34.52 -5.01
CA ARG A 46 2.08 33.60 -4.70
C ARG A 46 2.77 33.07 -5.95
N SER A 47 2.05 32.98 -7.08
CA SER A 47 2.63 32.62 -8.38
C SER A 47 3.43 33.78 -9.01
N LEU A 48 3.19 35.03 -8.62
CA LEU A 48 3.92 36.18 -9.14
C LEU A 48 5.24 36.42 -8.37
N SER A 49 5.28 36.13 -7.07
CA SER A 49 6.50 36.34 -6.26
C SER A 49 7.66 35.44 -6.69
N MET A 50 7.37 34.20 -7.11
CA MET A 50 8.39 33.26 -7.61
C MET A 50 9.03 33.68 -8.95
N GLY A 51 8.47 34.67 -9.66
CA GLY A 51 9.05 35.19 -10.90
C GLY A 51 10.08 36.32 -10.69
N LEU A 52 9.99 37.06 -9.58
CA LEU A 52 10.82 38.24 -9.33
C LEU A 52 12.09 37.96 -8.51
N GLU A 53 12.16 36.83 -7.80
CA GLU A 53 13.37 36.38 -7.08
C GLU A 53 14.54 36.04 -8.03
N SER A 54 14.28 35.90 -9.35
CA SER A 54 15.31 35.70 -10.38
C SER A 54 16.10 36.97 -10.75
N LEU A 55 15.71 38.15 -10.25
CA LEU A 55 16.37 39.43 -10.53
C LEU A 55 16.84 40.06 -9.21
N GLY A 56 17.98 39.57 -8.70
CA GLY A 56 18.53 39.91 -7.38
C GLY A 56 18.88 41.39 -7.20
N ILE A 57 17.89 42.18 -6.74
CA ILE A 57 18.02 43.61 -6.47
C ILE A 57 17.45 43.93 -5.07
N LEU A 58 18.37 44.25 -4.14
CA LEU A 58 18.21 44.93 -2.85
C LEU A 58 17.61 44.17 -1.63
N PRO A 59 18.45 43.86 -0.60
CA PRO A 59 18.02 43.33 0.69
C PRO A 59 18.03 44.39 1.81
N TRP A 60 17.17 45.41 1.75
CA TRP A 60 17.10 46.47 2.78
C TRP A 60 15.66 46.99 3.04
N LEU A 61 14.77 46.16 3.61
CA LEU A 61 13.53 46.69 4.18
C LEU A 61 12.83 45.79 5.22
N TRP A 62 13.41 45.60 6.42
CA TRP A 62 12.62 45.32 7.64
C TRP A 62 13.24 46.00 8.86
N SER A 63 12.75 47.20 9.19
CA SER A 63 12.99 47.83 10.49
C SER A 63 11.89 47.43 11.48
N SER A 64 12.33 46.86 12.60
CA SER A 64 11.78 47.03 13.95
C SER A 64 10.53 47.90 14.14
N SER A 65 9.50 47.33 14.76
CA SER A 65 8.55 48.06 15.61
C SER A 65 8.27 47.26 16.88
N SER A 66 8.78 47.73 18.01
CA SER A 66 8.48 47.23 19.36
C SER A 66 7.60 48.25 20.12
N SER A 67 7.16 47.87 21.33
CA SER A 67 6.20 48.57 22.23
C SER A 67 4.71 48.22 21.97
N GLN A 68 3.81 48.18 22.97
CA GLN A 68 3.98 48.48 24.40
C GLN A 68 3.02 47.66 25.28
N SER A 69 3.27 47.70 26.60
CA SER A 69 2.51 46.99 27.65
C SER A 69 1.23 47.72 28.08
N SER A 70 0.27 46.96 28.65
CA SER A 70 -0.80 47.52 29.49
C SER A 70 -1.11 46.61 30.68
N HIS A 71 -1.08 47.17 31.89
CA HIS A 71 -1.40 46.48 33.14
C HIS A 71 -2.91 46.33 33.38
N SER A 72 -3.30 45.24 34.03
CA SER A 72 -4.42 45.23 34.98
C SER A 72 -4.18 44.19 36.07
N GLY A 73 -4.13 44.60 37.34
CA GLY A 73 -3.89 43.69 38.46
C GLY A 73 -5.16 43.10 39.07
N SER A 74 -5.01 42.01 39.82
CA SER A 74 -6.00 41.58 40.82
C SER A 74 -5.33 40.90 42.01
N HIS A 75 -5.89 41.10 43.20
CA HIS A 75 -5.31 40.70 44.48
C HIS A 75 -5.54 39.21 44.80
N GLY A 76 -4.55 38.57 45.45
CA GLY A 76 -4.67 37.20 45.97
C GLY A 76 -3.70 36.90 47.11
N ARG A 77 -3.92 37.46 48.31
CA ARG A 77 -3.10 37.17 49.50
C ARG A 77 -3.34 35.74 50.03
N ARG A 78 -2.29 34.93 50.20
CA ARG A 78 -2.27 33.89 51.25
C ARG A 78 -0.84 33.64 51.76
N HIS A 79 -0.67 33.70 53.09
CA HIS A 79 0.63 33.56 53.79
C HIS A 79 0.90 32.11 54.27
N LYS A 80 2.13 31.91 54.77
CA LYS A 80 2.65 30.78 55.58
C LYS A 80 2.96 29.49 54.78
N ARG A 81 4.09 28.79 55.00
CA ARG A 81 5.14 28.86 56.07
C ARG A 81 6.56 28.71 55.47
N LYS A 82 7.58 29.19 56.19
CA LYS A 82 8.98 28.81 55.98
C LYS A 82 9.20 27.37 56.48
N SER A 83 10.00 26.58 55.76
CA SER A 83 10.83 25.50 56.31
C SER A 83 12.23 25.61 55.71
N SER A 84 13.24 25.25 56.50
CA SER A 84 14.65 25.49 56.20
C SER A 84 15.39 24.20 55.85
N GLY A 85 16.33 24.29 54.90
CA GLY A 85 17.47 23.38 54.78
C GLY A 85 17.27 22.14 53.89
N SER A 86 17.92 22.15 52.73
CA SER A 86 19.00 21.18 52.40
C SER A 86 19.62 21.56 51.06
N ALA A 87 20.93 21.35 50.90
CA ALA A 87 21.64 21.64 49.65
C ALA A 87 21.52 20.46 48.67
N GLY A 88 21.19 20.75 47.40
CA GLY A 88 21.03 19.76 46.34
C GLY A 88 21.82 20.14 45.09
N SER A 89 22.79 19.30 44.73
CA SER A 89 23.71 19.46 43.59
C SER A 89 23.04 19.85 42.27
N LYS A 90 23.53 20.90 41.60
CA LYS A 90 23.26 21.13 40.18
C LYS A 90 24.17 20.22 39.35
N SER A 91 23.57 19.21 38.72
CA SER A 91 24.23 18.39 37.70
C SER A 91 24.81 19.28 36.60
N LYS A 92 26.12 19.22 36.39
CA LYS A 92 26.80 19.81 35.22
C LYS A 92 26.81 18.75 34.13
N SER A 93 26.39 19.10 32.92
CA SER A 93 26.49 18.19 31.78
C SER A 93 27.95 17.83 31.50
N VAL A 94 28.19 16.56 31.14
CA VAL A 94 29.50 16.09 30.71
C VAL A 94 29.77 16.66 29.31
N ARG A 95 30.70 17.60 29.21
CA ARG A 95 31.15 18.17 27.92
C ARG A 95 31.93 17.16 27.11
N THR A 96 31.86 17.30 25.80
CA THR A 96 32.63 16.46 24.87
C THR A 96 34.12 16.81 24.91
N ARG A 97 34.97 15.85 24.55
CA ARG A 97 36.43 16.07 24.47
C ARG A 97 36.80 17.16 23.46
N ALA A 98 36.00 17.33 22.40
CA ALA A 98 36.16 18.40 21.41
C ALA A 98 35.91 19.80 22.02
N GLU A 99 34.82 19.99 22.76
CA GLU A 99 34.55 21.26 23.46
C GLU A 99 35.64 21.62 24.47
N GLN A 100 36.19 20.64 25.21
CA GLN A 100 37.29 20.88 26.14
C GLN A 100 38.54 21.40 25.40
N ILE A 101 38.93 20.78 24.29
CA ILE A 101 40.08 21.20 23.49
C ILE A 101 39.85 22.62 22.91
N ALA A 102 38.64 22.91 22.43
CA ALA A 102 38.28 24.23 21.92
C ALA A 102 38.45 25.33 22.99
N MET A 103 37.94 25.11 24.21
CA MET A 103 38.07 26.11 25.29
C MET A 103 39.51 26.27 25.81
N THR A 104 40.32 25.21 25.85
CA THR A 104 41.71 25.30 26.34
C THR A 104 42.57 26.22 25.46
N ASN A 105 42.29 26.28 24.15
CA ASN A 105 43.05 27.12 23.21
C ASN A 105 42.66 28.61 23.22
N VAL A 106 41.60 29.01 23.93
CA VAL A 106 41.18 30.43 24.05
C VAL A 106 42.10 31.23 25.00
N GLY A 107 42.89 30.56 25.84
CA GLY A 107 43.71 31.20 26.89
C GLY A 107 44.93 32.02 26.44
N LYS A 108 45.21 32.13 25.13
CA LYS A 108 46.35 32.92 24.59
C LYS A 108 46.02 33.61 23.26
N ARG A 109 45.19 34.65 23.30
CA ARG A 109 45.15 35.70 22.26
C ARG A 109 45.08 37.08 22.91
N THR A 110 45.85 38.02 22.36
CA THR A 110 45.97 39.42 22.81
C THR A 110 44.74 40.24 22.44
N PRO A 111 44.52 41.43 23.05
CA PRO A 111 43.22 42.13 22.98
C PRO A 111 42.91 42.86 21.67
N GLU A 112 43.77 42.78 20.64
CA GLU A 112 43.72 43.67 19.46
C GLU A 112 43.05 43.03 18.22
N ASP A 113 43.00 41.70 18.11
CA ASP A 113 42.34 40.97 17.00
C ASP A 113 40.84 40.70 17.25
N LYS A 114 40.11 41.65 17.85
CA LYS A 114 38.69 41.47 18.23
C LYS A 114 37.67 41.91 17.18
N SER A 115 38.09 42.41 16.03
CA SER A 115 37.22 43.11 15.07
C SER A 115 36.80 42.31 13.82
N LEU A 116 37.19 41.03 13.68
CA LEU A 116 37.06 40.30 12.40
C LEU A 116 36.50 38.86 12.48
N THR A 117 35.83 38.44 13.56
CA THR A 117 35.21 37.09 13.65
C THR A 117 33.86 37.06 14.41
N GLU A 118 32.88 37.88 14.00
CA GLU A 118 31.49 37.80 14.52
C GLU A 118 30.45 37.38 13.46
N SER A 119 30.84 37.17 12.20
CA SER A 119 29.91 36.95 11.07
C SER A 119 29.81 35.50 10.56
N GLU A 120 30.27 34.51 11.31
CA GLU A 120 30.34 33.11 10.83
C GLU A 120 30.18 32.05 11.93
N TYR A 121 29.40 32.37 12.97
CA TYR A 121 28.80 31.33 13.81
C TYR A 121 27.53 30.83 13.12
N ASP A 122 27.63 29.71 12.41
CA ASP A 122 26.46 28.93 11.98
C ASP A 122 25.51 28.77 13.17
N GLU A 123 24.28 29.29 13.04
CA GLU A 123 23.28 29.24 14.10
C GLU A 123 22.88 27.79 14.31
N ALA A 124 23.49 27.12 15.30
CA ALA A 124 23.48 25.67 15.41
C ALA A 124 22.06 25.09 15.40
N GLN A 125 21.72 24.43 14.30
CA GLN A 125 20.39 23.89 14.05
C GLN A 125 20.24 22.50 14.70
N TYR A 126 19.31 22.40 15.66
CA TYR A 126 19.02 21.17 16.37
C TYR A 126 17.64 20.62 15.99
N TYR A 127 17.61 19.37 15.54
CA TYR A 127 16.37 18.62 15.31
C TYR A 127 15.82 18.05 16.63
N SER A 128 14.49 17.89 16.70
CA SER A 128 13.83 17.49 17.95
C SER A 128 13.88 15.99 18.21
N GLY A 129 14.28 15.58 19.41
CA GLY A 129 14.15 14.18 19.87
C GLY A 129 12.73 13.84 20.34
N LEU A 130 12.42 12.56 20.56
CA LEU A 130 11.17 12.12 21.21
C LEU A 130 11.44 11.65 22.65
N VAL A 131 10.65 12.17 23.61
CA VAL A 131 10.68 11.73 25.01
C VAL A 131 10.02 10.35 25.13
N ASN A 132 10.68 9.41 25.80
CA ASN A 132 10.06 8.14 26.17
C ASN A 132 9.17 8.34 27.40
N ILE A 133 7.86 8.51 27.18
CA ILE A 133 6.90 8.90 28.22
C ILE A 133 6.68 7.78 29.26
N SER A 134 6.58 6.53 28.81
CA SER A 134 6.19 5.38 29.65
C SER A 134 7.35 4.48 30.06
N GLY A 135 8.59 4.81 29.66
CA GLY A 135 9.77 3.95 29.83
C GLY A 135 9.86 2.83 28.78
N THR A 136 8.74 2.24 28.37
CA THR A 136 8.69 1.17 27.37
C THR A 136 8.47 1.64 25.93
N TYR A 137 8.10 2.90 25.70
CA TYR A 137 7.72 3.45 24.39
C TYR A 137 8.92 3.78 23.47
N CYS A 138 10.07 3.12 23.69
CA CYS A 138 11.23 3.22 22.81
C CYS A 138 10.92 2.73 21.39
N PHE A 139 10.18 1.61 21.24
CA PHE A 139 9.74 1.09 19.95
C PHE A 139 8.94 2.13 19.15
N MET A 140 8.02 2.83 19.82
CA MET A 140 7.20 3.88 19.21
C MET A 140 8.04 5.08 18.81
N ASN A 141 8.97 5.52 19.66
CA ASN A 141 9.85 6.63 19.34
C ASN A 141 10.78 6.31 18.15
N SER A 142 11.29 5.08 18.04
CA SER A 142 12.09 4.66 16.88
C SER A 142 11.25 4.58 15.60
N THR A 143 10.04 4.01 15.65
CA THR A 143 9.15 3.93 14.47
C THR A 143 8.72 5.31 13.99
N LEU A 144 8.33 6.21 14.90
CA LEU A 144 7.91 7.57 14.52
C LEU A 144 9.06 8.41 13.95
N GLN A 145 10.29 8.30 14.48
CA GLN A 145 11.47 8.95 13.90
C GLN A 145 11.86 8.35 12.53
N ALA A 146 11.72 7.02 12.38
CA ALA A 146 11.94 6.36 11.09
C ALA A 146 10.89 6.73 10.04
N LEU A 147 9.64 6.99 10.44
CA LEU A 147 8.58 7.47 9.54
C LEU A 147 8.77 8.95 9.19
N ALA A 148 9.16 9.80 10.14
CA ALA A 148 9.39 11.23 9.91
C ALA A 148 10.52 11.52 8.91
N SER A 149 11.51 10.62 8.81
CA SER A 149 12.62 10.73 7.84
C SER A 149 12.28 10.25 6.42
N LEU A 150 11.05 9.76 6.17
CA LEU A 150 10.61 9.31 4.84
C LEU A 150 10.20 10.48 3.95
N THR A 151 11.04 10.79 2.96
CA THR A 151 10.86 11.90 2.01
C THR A 151 9.52 11.89 1.26
N TYR A 152 8.98 10.71 0.94
CA TYR A 152 7.70 10.58 0.23
C TYR A 152 6.48 10.59 1.16
N LEU A 153 6.63 10.30 2.46
CA LEU A 153 5.50 10.14 3.38
C LEU A 153 4.91 11.49 3.80
N GLN A 154 5.75 12.47 4.13
CA GLN A 154 5.27 13.78 4.60
C GLN A 154 4.42 14.50 3.51
N PRO A 155 4.85 14.65 2.24
CA PRO A 155 4.03 15.27 1.21
C PRO A 155 2.73 14.50 0.90
N HIS A 156 2.73 13.18 1.09
CA HIS A 156 1.54 12.34 0.93
C HIS A 156 0.52 12.59 2.05
N ILE A 157 0.98 12.66 3.29
CA ILE A 157 0.16 13.05 4.47
C ILE A 157 -0.40 14.47 4.28
N ASP A 158 0.43 15.44 3.89
CA ASP A 158 0.01 16.82 3.61
C ASP A 158 -1.08 16.86 2.51
N SER A 159 -0.92 16.04 1.45
CA SER A 159 -1.93 15.93 0.40
C SER A 159 -3.23 15.26 0.83
N ILE A 160 -3.22 14.32 1.78
CA ILE A 160 -4.46 13.73 2.31
C ILE A 160 -5.14 14.70 3.26
N HIS A 161 -4.38 15.37 4.15
CA HIS A 161 -4.91 16.37 5.07
C HIS A 161 -5.59 17.52 4.30
N ALA A 162 -4.93 18.08 3.27
CA ALA A 162 -5.54 19.13 2.44
C ALA A 162 -6.82 18.68 1.69
N LYS A 163 -6.93 17.39 1.31
CA LYS A 163 -8.18 16.82 0.78
C LYS A 163 -9.24 16.67 1.89
N ALA A 164 -8.84 16.29 3.10
CA ALA A 164 -9.72 16.09 4.24
C ALA A 164 -10.33 17.42 4.73
N GLU A 165 -9.53 18.48 4.82
CA GLU A 165 -9.99 19.85 5.09
C GLU A 165 -11.00 20.34 4.03
N ALA A 166 -10.72 20.09 2.74
CA ALA A 166 -11.61 20.51 1.65
C ALA A 166 -12.96 19.76 1.62
N LEU A 167 -13.04 18.58 2.25
CA LEU A 167 -14.22 17.71 2.29
C LEU A 167 -14.87 17.64 3.69
N ASP A 168 -14.36 18.39 4.67
CA ASP A 168 -14.77 18.37 6.09
C ASP A 168 -14.80 16.95 6.71
N VAL A 169 -13.75 16.17 6.47
CA VAL A 169 -13.61 14.78 6.97
C VAL A 169 -12.60 14.73 8.12
N PRO A 170 -12.95 14.24 9.32
CA PRO A 170 -12.02 14.19 10.45
C PRO A 170 -10.98 13.07 10.30
N THR A 171 -9.69 13.43 10.28
CA THR A 171 -8.55 12.51 10.07
C THR A 171 -7.54 12.52 11.23
N PRO A 172 -7.95 12.13 12.46
CA PRO A 172 -7.18 12.38 13.67
C PRO A 172 -5.80 11.73 13.72
N VAL A 173 -5.55 10.63 12.98
CA VAL A 173 -4.22 10.03 12.91
C VAL A 173 -3.34 10.79 11.93
N ILE A 174 -3.87 11.16 10.76
CA ILE A 174 -3.15 11.95 9.74
C ILE A 174 -2.77 13.33 10.31
N ASP A 175 -3.71 14.02 10.96
CA ASP A 175 -3.50 15.35 11.55
C ASP A 175 -2.39 15.32 12.62
N ALA A 176 -2.44 14.32 13.51
CA ALA A 176 -1.44 14.13 14.57
C ALA A 176 -0.06 13.71 14.04
N LEU A 177 -0.01 12.96 12.93
CA LEU A 177 1.26 12.62 12.26
C LEU A 177 1.83 13.84 11.51
N GLN A 178 0.99 14.64 10.85
CA GLN A 178 1.41 15.84 10.15
C GLN A 178 2.05 16.85 11.11
N GLU A 179 1.37 17.18 12.22
CA GLU A 179 1.91 18.07 13.25
C GLU A 179 3.24 17.53 13.80
N LEU A 180 3.31 16.21 14.07
CA LEU A 180 4.49 15.57 14.62
C LEU A 180 5.68 15.61 13.64
N PHE A 181 5.46 15.27 12.36
CA PHE A 181 6.51 15.25 11.34
C PHE A 181 7.00 16.66 11.02
N HIS A 182 6.09 17.64 10.93
CA HIS A 182 6.46 19.05 10.80
C HIS A 182 7.35 19.51 11.98
N ASN A 183 6.97 19.19 13.22
CA ASN A 183 7.73 19.55 14.41
C ASN A 183 9.07 18.80 14.56
N LEU A 184 9.19 17.58 14.02
CA LEU A 184 10.42 16.80 14.00
C LEU A 184 11.40 17.30 12.93
N ASN A 185 10.90 17.60 11.73
CA ASN A 185 11.69 18.02 10.57
C ASN A 185 11.98 19.54 10.52
N THR A 186 11.42 20.32 11.45
CA THR A 186 11.75 21.76 11.59
C THR A 186 12.93 21.95 12.56
N PRO A 187 14.06 22.53 12.11
CA PRO A 187 15.21 22.80 12.98
C PRO A 187 14.90 23.88 14.01
N LYS A 188 15.54 23.80 15.17
CA LYS A 188 15.40 24.76 16.28
C LYS A 188 16.77 25.25 16.75
N SER A 189 16.84 26.50 17.21
CA SER A 189 18.08 27.12 17.75
C SER A 189 18.53 26.56 19.11
N SER A 190 17.81 25.59 19.67
CA SER A 190 18.18 24.93 20.93
C SER A 190 17.68 23.48 20.97
N TYR A 191 18.40 22.63 21.71
CA TYR A 191 18.01 21.25 21.98
C TYR A 191 16.60 21.15 22.56
N HIS A 192 15.70 20.48 21.83
CA HIS A 192 14.31 20.27 22.24
C HIS A 192 13.94 18.78 22.17
N SER A 193 13.05 18.34 23.05
CA SER A 193 12.44 17.00 22.96
C SER A 193 10.92 17.09 23.03
N LEU A 194 10.27 16.44 22.07
CA LEU A 194 8.83 16.44 21.89
C LEU A 194 8.19 15.27 22.65
N ARG A 195 6.95 15.46 23.10
CA ARG A 195 6.13 14.42 23.73
C ARG A 195 4.98 14.07 22.78
N PRO A 196 4.96 12.88 22.15
CA PRO A 196 4.00 12.54 21.09
C PRO A 196 2.59 12.21 21.61
N HIS A 197 2.02 13.05 22.47
CA HIS A 197 0.70 12.81 23.07
C HIS A 197 -0.45 12.79 22.05
N GLY A 198 -0.39 13.63 21.01
CA GLY A 198 -1.41 13.69 19.96
C GLY A 198 -1.59 12.34 19.25
N ILE A 199 -0.49 11.78 18.74
CA ILE A 199 -0.52 10.47 18.07
C ILE A 199 -0.84 9.32 19.03
N ILE A 200 -0.37 9.35 20.29
CA ILE A 200 -0.78 8.36 21.31
C ILE A 200 -2.31 8.40 21.51
N ALA A 201 -2.91 9.59 21.64
CA ALA A 201 -4.34 9.75 21.85
C ALA A 201 -5.17 9.37 20.60
N ALA A 202 -4.68 9.72 19.40
CA ALA A 202 -5.31 9.36 18.13
C ALA A 202 -5.30 7.85 17.88
N LEU A 203 -4.22 7.15 18.25
CA LEU A 203 -4.14 5.70 18.16
C LEU A 203 -4.90 5.00 19.30
N SER A 204 -4.89 5.52 20.54
CA SER A 204 -5.60 4.88 21.66
C SER A 204 -7.12 4.95 21.54
N ASN A 205 -7.64 5.99 20.88
CA ASN A 205 -9.07 6.24 20.78
C ASN A 205 -9.63 5.69 19.45
N PRO A 206 -10.46 4.63 19.46
CA PRO A 206 -11.17 4.21 18.26
C PRO A 206 -12.27 5.23 17.96
N SER A 207 -11.97 6.27 17.18
CA SER A 207 -12.98 7.25 16.78
C SER A 207 -14.12 6.56 16.01
N PRO A 208 -15.40 6.91 16.28
CA PRO A 208 -16.56 6.20 15.78
C PRO A 208 -16.72 6.44 14.27
N ASN A 209 -16.25 5.50 13.46
CA ASN A 209 -16.40 5.58 12.01
C ASN A 209 -17.85 5.22 11.62
N PRO A 210 -18.63 6.11 10.96
CA PRO A 210 -20.03 5.85 10.61
C PRO A 210 -20.21 4.71 9.57
N SER A 211 -19.12 4.22 8.96
CA SER A 211 -19.15 3.20 7.91
C SER A 211 -19.08 1.74 8.38
N GLY A 212 -19.24 1.46 9.69
CA GLY A 212 -19.30 0.09 10.23
C GLY A 212 -17.98 -0.70 10.21
N PHE A 213 -16.92 -0.14 9.63
CA PHE A 213 -15.59 -0.74 9.62
C PHE A 213 -14.94 -0.60 11.01
N LYS A 214 -14.84 -1.70 11.75
CA LYS A 214 -14.19 -1.74 13.05
C LYS A 214 -12.68 -1.53 12.86
N ARG A 215 -12.14 -0.43 13.38
CA ARG A 215 -10.69 -0.28 13.54
C ARG A 215 -10.12 -1.46 14.36
N PRO A 216 -8.92 -1.96 14.06
CA PRO A 216 -8.21 -2.87 14.96
C PRO A 216 -8.02 -2.18 16.31
N ALA A 217 -8.16 -2.94 17.39
CA ALA A 217 -8.18 -2.42 18.75
C ALA A 217 -6.76 -2.07 19.24
N ALA A 218 -6.24 -0.93 18.78
CA ALA A 218 -4.97 -0.34 19.21
C ALA A 218 -4.83 -0.19 20.74
N SER A 219 -5.94 -0.21 21.49
CA SER A 219 -5.95 -0.34 22.94
C SER A 219 -5.11 -1.52 23.46
N SER A 220 -4.95 -2.62 22.71
CA SER A 220 -4.10 -3.74 23.13
C SER A 220 -2.61 -3.39 23.15
N LEU A 221 -2.14 -2.60 22.17
CA LEU A 221 -0.74 -2.19 22.05
C LEU A 221 -0.32 -1.15 23.10
N PHE A 222 -1.22 -0.23 23.46
CA PHE A 222 -0.89 0.89 24.36
C PHE A 222 -1.25 0.65 25.84
N ASN A 223 -2.19 -0.26 26.14
CA ASN A 223 -2.61 -0.58 27.51
C ASN A 223 -1.65 -1.58 28.19
N SER A 224 -0.95 -2.41 27.41
CA SER A 224 0.15 -3.25 27.91
C SER A 224 1.36 -2.39 28.24
N ARG A 225 1.80 -2.40 29.51
CA ARG A 225 2.98 -1.64 29.98
C ARG A 225 4.30 -2.37 29.69
N GLU A 226 4.34 -3.10 28.58
CA GLU A 226 5.44 -3.97 28.15
C GLU A 226 6.08 -3.44 26.87
N HIS A 227 7.29 -3.91 26.53
CA HIS A 227 7.89 -3.60 25.24
C HIS A 227 7.14 -4.33 24.11
N GLN A 228 6.67 -3.57 23.12
CA GLN A 228 5.96 -4.11 21.95
C GLN A 228 6.89 -4.20 20.73
N ASP A 229 6.46 -4.94 19.70
CA ASP A 229 7.16 -4.99 18.43
C ASP A 229 6.96 -3.69 17.63
N ALA A 230 8.06 -3.14 17.11
CA ALA A 230 8.04 -1.97 16.23
C ALA A 230 7.32 -2.26 14.90
N GLN A 231 7.33 -3.51 14.43
CA GLN A 231 6.61 -3.97 13.24
C GLN A 231 5.10 -3.84 13.44
N GLU A 232 4.57 -4.26 14.59
CA GLU A 232 3.13 -4.26 14.87
C GLU A 232 2.59 -2.82 14.91
N LEU A 233 3.35 -1.89 15.53
CA LEU A 233 3.04 -0.47 15.47
C LEU A 233 3.09 0.10 14.04
N PHE A 234 4.09 -0.27 13.24
CA PHE A 234 4.17 0.17 11.84
C PHE A 234 2.95 -0.30 11.04
N GLN A 235 2.50 -1.54 11.25
CA GLN A 235 1.30 -2.09 10.61
C GLN A 235 0.04 -1.33 11.06
N LEU A 236 -0.14 -1.10 12.37
CA LEU A 236 -1.26 -0.30 12.88
C LEU A 236 -1.29 1.10 12.26
N VAL A 237 -0.16 1.83 12.30
CA VAL A 237 -0.08 3.20 11.77
C VAL A 237 -0.37 3.22 10.26
N SER A 238 0.20 2.28 9.50
CA SER A 238 -0.05 2.17 8.06
C SER A 238 -1.51 1.85 7.74
N GLU A 239 -2.16 0.99 8.53
CA GLU A 239 -3.58 0.67 8.38
C GLU A 239 -4.47 1.86 8.76
N CYS A 240 -4.13 2.61 9.81
CA CYS A 240 -4.82 3.84 10.18
C CYS A 240 -4.76 4.89 9.06
N ILE A 241 -3.57 5.16 8.52
CA ILE A 241 -3.39 6.10 7.37
C ILE A 241 -4.24 5.64 6.18
N LYS A 242 -4.23 4.34 5.84
CA LYS A 242 -5.05 3.78 4.77
C LYS A 242 -6.56 3.94 5.03
N ASN A 243 -7.02 3.63 6.24
CA ASN A 243 -8.44 3.69 6.58
C ASN A 243 -8.98 5.14 6.58
N GLU A 244 -8.17 6.10 7.02
CA GLU A 244 -8.51 7.53 6.96
C GLU A 244 -8.48 8.04 5.50
N MET A 245 -7.44 7.70 4.71
CA MET A 245 -7.36 7.99 3.27
C MET A 245 -8.56 7.44 2.47
N ILE A 246 -8.94 6.17 2.69
CA ILE A 246 -10.12 5.54 2.05
C ILE A 246 -11.42 6.26 2.46
N THR A 247 -11.49 6.80 3.68
CA THR A 247 -12.66 7.55 4.14
C THR A 247 -12.75 8.91 3.44
N VAL A 248 -11.63 9.64 3.34
CA VAL A 248 -11.54 10.91 2.59
C VAL A 248 -11.87 10.71 1.11
N ASP A 249 -11.26 9.73 0.44
CA ASP A 249 -11.52 9.45 -0.97
C ASP A 249 -12.98 9.02 -1.22
N ARG A 250 -13.60 8.28 -0.29
CA ARG A 250 -15.03 7.88 -0.37
C ARG A 250 -15.98 9.07 -0.24
N GLU A 251 -15.73 10.00 0.67
CA GLU A 251 -16.55 11.22 0.74
C GLU A 251 -16.29 12.12 -0.47
N GLY A 252 -15.06 12.19 -0.99
CA GLY A 252 -14.75 12.86 -2.26
C GLY A 252 -15.46 12.24 -3.48
N LEU A 253 -15.76 10.94 -3.46
CA LEU A 253 -16.61 10.29 -4.47
C LEU A 253 -18.11 10.59 -4.28
N ARG A 254 -18.56 10.85 -3.05
CA ARG A 254 -19.95 11.22 -2.73
C ARG A 254 -20.25 12.67 -3.07
N ASP A 255 -19.34 13.59 -2.73
CA ASP A 255 -19.42 15.02 -3.06
C ASP A 255 -19.48 15.26 -4.58
N ARG A 256 -18.81 14.39 -5.36
CA ARG A 256 -18.90 14.35 -6.84
C ARG A 256 -20.24 13.83 -7.41
N GLY A 257 -21.26 13.64 -6.57
CA GLY A 257 -22.57 13.11 -6.94
C GLY A 257 -23.27 13.89 -8.07
N MET A 258 -23.97 13.16 -8.96
CA MET A 258 -24.64 13.60 -10.21
C MET A 258 -23.79 14.36 -11.24
N ALA A 259 -22.86 15.24 -10.86
CA ALA A 259 -21.94 15.92 -11.78
C ALA A 259 -21.05 14.91 -12.54
N GLY A 260 -20.62 13.83 -11.87
CA GLY A 260 -19.84 12.75 -12.50
C GLY A 260 -20.57 11.97 -13.61
N VAL A 261 -21.91 12.06 -13.71
CA VAL A 261 -22.68 11.42 -14.80
C VAL A 261 -22.56 12.22 -16.11
N LEU A 262 -22.30 13.52 -16.04
CA LEU A 262 -22.14 14.36 -17.23
C LEU A 262 -20.75 14.20 -17.87
N ASP A 263 -19.73 13.85 -17.09
CA ASP A 263 -18.37 13.62 -17.62
C ASP A 263 -18.26 12.31 -18.43
N PHE A 264 -19.22 11.38 -18.29
CA PHE A 264 -19.35 10.22 -19.18
C PHE A 264 -19.74 10.57 -20.63
N SER A 265 -20.16 11.83 -20.91
CA SER A 265 -20.47 12.29 -22.28
C SER A 265 -19.26 12.85 -23.03
N ARG A 266 -18.06 12.83 -22.45
CA ARG A 266 -16.83 13.18 -23.16
C ARG A 266 -16.34 11.97 -23.99
N PRO A 267 -16.13 12.11 -25.32
CA PRO A 267 -15.77 10.97 -26.16
C PRO A 267 -14.38 10.44 -25.80
N ALA A 268 -14.28 9.12 -25.72
CA ALA A 268 -13.13 8.40 -25.19
C ALA A 268 -11.79 8.80 -25.84
N LYS A 269 -10.86 9.28 -25.01
CA LYS A 269 -9.42 9.02 -25.21
C LYS A 269 -9.04 7.81 -24.35
N SER A 270 -8.09 7.02 -24.84
CA SER A 270 -7.44 5.85 -24.23
C SER A 270 -7.91 5.43 -22.83
N LYS A 271 -8.63 4.30 -22.77
CA LYS A 271 -9.00 3.59 -21.52
C LYS A 271 -7.81 3.08 -20.69
N GLU A 272 -6.58 3.25 -21.18
CA GLU A 272 -5.36 2.75 -20.54
C GLU A 272 -4.71 3.81 -19.63
N ASP A 273 -4.95 5.12 -19.86
CA ASP A 273 -4.35 6.21 -19.08
C ASP A 273 -5.20 6.66 -17.86
N GLU A 274 -6.53 6.52 -17.92
CA GLU A 274 -7.42 7.00 -16.85
C GLU A 274 -7.43 6.12 -15.59
N ASP A 275 -7.18 4.81 -15.71
CA ASP A 275 -7.17 3.88 -14.58
C ASP A 275 -5.83 3.98 -13.79
N GLU A 276 -4.72 4.25 -14.49
CA GLU A 276 -3.47 4.70 -13.86
C GLU A 276 -3.70 6.00 -13.07
N THR A 277 -4.26 7.04 -13.72
CA THR A 277 -4.37 8.37 -13.12
C THR A 277 -5.34 8.42 -11.93
N ARG A 278 -6.47 7.72 -11.98
CA ARG A 278 -7.39 7.57 -10.84
C ARG A 278 -6.80 6.69 -9.74
N GLY A 279 -6.11 5.61 -10.13
CA GLY A 279 -5.48 4.67 -9.21
C GLY A 279 -4.25 5.22 -8.48
N LEU A 280 -3.55 6.23 -9.01
CA LEU A 280 -2.38 6.83 -8.38
C LEU A 280 -2.72 7.70 -7.15
N THR A 281 -3.90 8.35 -7.13
CA THR A 281 -4.31 9.22 -6.01
C THR A 281 -4.82 8.53 -4.75
N SER A 282 -5.00 7.19 -4.79
CA SER A 282 -5.58 6.38 -3.71
C SER A 282 -4.67 5.22 -3.24
N LYS A 283 -3.40 5.20 -3.67
CA LYS A 283 -2.40 4.23 -3.22
C LYS A 283 -1.54 4.85 -2.11
N SER A 284 -1.28 4.07 -1.06
CA SER A 284 -0.36 4.46 0.01
C SER A 284 1.09 4.43 -0.51
N VAL A 285 1.98 5.26 0.05
CA VAL A 285 3.42 5.27 -0.31
C VAL A 285 4.13 3.95 -0.04
N PHE A 286 3.53 3.07 0.77
CA PHE A 286 4.04 1.72 1.08
C PHE A 286 3.47 0.63 0.16
N ASP A 287 2.43 0.92 -0.63
CA ASP A 287 1.72 -0.08 -1.42
C ASP A 287 2.50 -0.48 -2.69
N GLY A 288 3.00 -1.71 -2.70
CA GLY A 288 3.67 -2.35 -3.83
C GLY A 288 2.90 -3.57 -4.36
N LEU A 289 3.31 -4.10 -5.52
CA LEU A 289 2.78 -5.35 -6.09
C LEU A 289 3.88 -6.39 -6.24
N THR A 290 3.67 -7.58 -5.69
CA THR A 290 4.41 -8.79 -6.04
C THR A 290 3.67 -9.55 -7.15
N ALA A 291 4.41 -10.36 -7.91
CA ALA A 291 3.89 -11.31 -8.88
C ALA A 291 4.30 -12.73 -8.47
N ASN A 292 3.36 -13.69 -8.49
CA ASN A 292 3.68 -15.12 -8.40
C ASN A 292 3.39 -15.78 -9.75
N ARG A 293 4.38 -16.49 -10.28
CA ARG A 293 4.25 -17.35 -11.46
C ARG A 293 4.32 -18.81 -11.03
N ARG A 294 3.40 -19.64 -11.49
CA ARG A 294 3.38 -21.10 -11.24
C ARG A 294 3.42 -21.87 -12.56
N SER A 295 4.29 -22.87 -12.65
CA SER A 295 4.48 -23.67 -13.87
C SER A 295 4.54 -25.17 -13.57
N CYS A 296 3.77 -25.98 -14.29
CA CYS A 296 3.79 -27.43 -14.18
C CYS A 296 5.02 -28.01 -14.91
N VAL A 297 5.87 -28.76 -14.19
CA VAL A 297 7.07 -29.39 -14.78
C VAL A 297 6.70 -30.49 -15.78
N MET A 298 5.58 -31.21 -15.55
CA MET A 298 5.18 -32.36 -16.38
C MET A 298 4.64 -31.99 -17.76
N CYS A 299 4.01 -30.81 -17.93
CA CYS A 299 3.36 -30.43 -19.19
C CYS A 299 3.72 -29.03 -19.71
N GLY A 300 4.63 -28.33 -19.02
CA GLY A 300 5.07 -26.97 -19.36
C GLY A 300 4.00 -25.88 -19.21
N TYR A 301 2.80 -26.19 -18.71
CA TYR A 301 1.75 -25.18 -18.52
C TYR A 301 2.15 -24.16 -17.46
N THR A 302 2.16 -22.89 -17.85
CA THR A 302 2.26 -21.75 -16.95
C THR A 302 0.88 -21.13 -16.80
N GLU A 303 0.45 -21.00 -15.55
CA GLU A 303 -0.78 -20.29 -15.18
C GLU A 303 -0.56 -18.77 -15.27
N ALA A 304 -1.65 -18.00 -15.38
CA ALA A 304 -1.57 -16.53 -15.32
C ALA A 304 -0.75 -16.03 -14.12
N VAL A 305 -0.04 -14.92 -14.32
CA VAL A 305 0.79 -14.32 -13.27
C VAL A 305 -0.12 -13.62 -12.26
N MET A 306 -0.17 -14.17 -11.04
CA MET A 306 -1.03 -13.67 -9.97
C MET A 306 -0.34 -12.52 -9.24
N HIS A 307 -0.98 -11.34 -9.24
CA HIS A 307 -0.48 -10.15 -8.56
C HIS A 307 -1.04 -10.05 -7.14
N PHE A 308 -0.19 -9.69 -6.18
CA PHE A 308 -0.56 -9.51 -4.77
C PHE A 308 -0.01 -8.19 -4.24
N GLY A 309 -0.89 -7.35 -3.69
CA GLY A 309 -0.51 -6.12 -2.98
C GLY A 309 0.26 -6.41 -1.69
N PHE A 310 1.19 -5.53 -1.33
CA PHE A 310 1.93 -5.61 -0.07
C PHE A 310 2.33 -4.22 0.44
N ASP A 311 2.35 -4.08 1.78
CA ASP A 311 2.74 -2.84 2.47
C ASP A 311 4.04 -2.98 3.27
N ASN A 312 4.34 -4.20 3.69
CA ASN A 312 5.57 -4.58 4.35
C ASN A 312 6.04 -5.90 3.74
N TRP A 313 7.33 -5.98 3.42
CA TRP A 313 7.92 -7.21 2.91
C TRP A 313 8.66 -7.92 4.03
N GLN A 314 8.14 -9.08 4.42
CA GLN A 314 8.75 -9.93 5.43
C GLN A 314 9.79 -10.85 4.77
N LEU A 315 11.05 -10.67 5.14
CA LEU A 315 12.18 -11.45 4.64
C LEU A 315 12.69 -12.39 5.73
N ALA A 316 12.97 -13.64 5.35
CA ALA A 316 13.57 -14.64 6.23
C ALA A 316 15.09 -14.44 6.29
N VAL A 317 15.64 -14.27 7.49
CA VAL A 317 17.10 -14.23 7.69
C VAL A 317 17.65 -15.66 7.75
N PRO A 318 18.67 -16.02 6.95
CA PRO A 318 19.28 -17.36 6.98
C PRO A 318 19.84 -17.72 8.37
N ARG A 319 19.22 -18.72 9.03
CA ARG A 319 19.46 -19.03 10.46
C ARG A 319 20.91 -19.41 10.81
N LEU A 320 21.65 -19.97 9.84
CA LEU A 320 23.04 -20.43 10.01
C LEU A 320 24.09 -19.40 9.57
N ALA A 321 23.67 -18.28 8.99
CA ALA A 321 24.58 -17.20 8.62
C ALA A 321 24.92 -16.35 9.84
N THR A 322 26.21 -16.16 10.10
CA THR A 322 26.70 -15.17 11.08
C THR A 322 26.53 -13.73 10.57
N SER A 323 26.57 -13.56 9.25
CA SER A 323 26.28 -12.33 8.51
C SER A 323 25.62 -12.69 7.19
N CYS A 324 24.59 -11.95 6.79
CA CYS A 324 24.01 -12.00 5.44
C CYS A 324 23.86 -10.57 4.89
N ARG A 325 23.89 -10.43 3.57
CA ARG A 325 23.49 -9.22 2.88
C ARG A 325 21.97 -9.15 2.81
N LEU A 326 21.43 -7.97 2.49
CA LEU A 326 19.99 -7.84 2.25
C LEU A 326 19.59 -8.52 0.94
N GLU A 327 20.48 -8.44 -0.04
CA GLU A 327 20.39 -9.06 -1.35
C GLU A 327 20.24 -10.58 -1.25
N ASP A 328 20.99 -11.23 -0.36
CA ASP A 328 20.87 -12.68 -0.11
C ASP A 328 19.44 -13.05 0.34
N CYS A 329 18.83 -12.26 1.22
CA CYS A 329 17.46 -12.46 1.71
C CYS A 329 16.40 -12.22 0.61
N LEU A 330 16.65 -11.28 -0.31
CA LEU A 330 15.79 -11.00 -1.46
C LEU A 330 15.93 -12.08 -2.55
N GLU A 331 17.13 -12.60 -2.76
CA GLU A 331 17.38 -13.75 -3.63
C GLU A 331 16.68 -15.01 -3.07
N ASP A 332 16.82 -15.29 -1.78
CA ASP A 332 16.12 -16.39 -1.10
C ASP A 332 14.58 -16.32 -1.25
N TYR A 333 14.00 -15.12 -1.27
CA TYR A 333 12.57 -14.90 -1.50
C TYR A 333 12.15 -15.08 -2.97
N THR A 334 12.98 -14.59 -3.91
CA THR A 334 12.69 -14.64 -5.36
C THR A 334 13.13 -15.95 -6.02
N ARG A 335 13.84 -16.81 -5.28
CA ARG A 335 14.27 -18.14 -5.70
C ARG A 335 13.09 -18.99 -6.16
N LEU A 336 13.32 -19.76 -7.22
CA LEU A 336 12.38 -20.73 -7.74
C LEU A 336 12.20 -21.89 -6.73
N GLU A 337 10.99 -22.02 -6.18
CA GLU A 337 10.58 -23.11 -5.31
C GLU A 337 10.01 -24.27 -6.13
N ILE A 338 10.34 -25.51 -5.75
CA ILE A 338 9.70 -26.72 -6.31
C ILE A 338 8.64 -27.21 -5.31
N LEU A 339 7.38 -27.14 -5.71
CA LEU A 339 6.25 -27.69 -4.97
C LEU A 339 5.91 -29.08 -5.49
N LYS A 340 5.65 -29.99 -4.56
CA LYS A 340 5.03 -31.29 -4.82
C LYS A 340 3.50 -31.14 -4.69
N ASP A 341 2.76 -32.07 -5.28
CA ASP A 341 1.30 -32.19 -5.10
C ASP A 341 0.46 -30.95 -5.51
N CYS A 342 0.94 -30.17 -6.48
CA CYS A 342 0.17 -29.09 -7.08
C CYS A 342 -0.78 -29.62 -8.17
N ILE A 343 -2.06 -29.26 -8.10
CA ILE A 343 -3.04 -29.56 -9.16
C ILE A 343 -2.71 -28.73 -10.40
N CYS A 344 -2.49 -29.36 -11.55
CA CYS A 344 -2.24 -28.66 -12.80
C CYS A 344 -3.52 -28.53 -13.63
N ARG A 345 -3.98 -27.30 -13.89
CA ARG A 345 -5.17 -27.01 -14.70
C ARG A 345 -5.12 -27.66 -16.09
N LYS A 346 -4.03 -27.52 -16.85
CA LYS A 346 -3.89 -28.16 -18.18
C LYS A 346 -3.96 -29.69 -18.12
N CYS A 347 -3.25 -30.33 -17.19
CA CYS A 347 -3.32 -31.79 -17.02
C CYS A 347 -4.74 -32.25 -16.65
N SER A 348 -5.41 -31.51 -15.76
CA SER A 348 -6.81 -31.69 -15.38
C SER A 348 -7.77 -31.60 -16.57
N VAL A 349 -7.61 -30.61 -17.44
CA VAL A 349 -8.41 -30.47 -18.67
C VAL A 349 -8.15 -31.63 -19.64
N VAL A 350 -6.89 -32.02 -19.86
CA VAL A 350 -6.50 -33.14 -20.74
C VAL A 350 -7.04 -34.49 -20.22
N ALA A 351 -7.02 -34.72 -18.91
CA ALA A 351 -7.59 -35.93 -18.32
C ALA A 351 -9.13 -35.93 -18.44
N THR A 352 -9.77 -34.80 -18.16
CA THR A 352 -11.22 -34.61 -18.39
C THR A 352 -11.61 -34.87 -19.85
N HIS A 353 -10.80 -34.42 -20.82
CA HIS A 353 -11.00 -34.72 -22.24
C HIS A 353 -10.93 -36.22 -22.54
N LYS A 354 -9.94 -36.93 -22.00
CA LYS A 354 -9.82 -38.39 -22.12
C LYS A 354 -11.01 -39.12 -21.49
N ARG A 355 -11.49 -38.70 -20.32
CA ARG A 355 -12.71 -39.25 -19.68
C ARG A 355 -13.94 -39.07 -20.56
N LEU A 356 -14.15 -37.87 -21.11
CA LEU A 356 -15.29 -37.59 -22.00
C LEU A 356 -15.21 -38.42 -23.29
N LEU A 357 -14.02 -38.61 -23.86
CA LEU A 357 -13.81 -39.50 -25.01
C LEU A 357 -14.10 -40.99 -24.69
N GLN A 358 -13.72 -41.47 -23.51
CA GLN A 358 -14.06 -42.83 -23.06
C GLN A 358 -15.58 -42.97 -22.86
N GLU A 359 -16.22 -42.01 -22.21
CA GLU A 359 -17.68 -41.99 -22.03
C GLU A 359 -18.43 -41.98 -23.36
N LEU A 360 -17.93 -41.26 -24.38
CA LEU A 360 -18.47 -41.29 -25.73
C LEU A 360 -18.36 -42.67 -26.39
N LYS A 361 -17.22 -43.36 -26.29
CA LYS A 361 -17.03 -44.71 -26.85
C LYS A 361 -17.99 -45.72 -26.22
N THR A 362 -18.09 -45.76 -24.89
CA THR A 362 -19.00 -46.65 -24.18
C THR A 362 -20.47 -46.35 -24.50
N LEU A 363 -20.83 -45.08 -24.69
CA LEU A 363 -22.17 -44.70 -25.15
C LEU A 363 -22.41 -45.09 -26.62
N GLU A 364 -21.41 -44.98 -27.50
CA GLU A 364 -21.50 -45.40 -28.90
C GLU A 364 -21.66 -46.92 -29.05
N GLU A 365 -20.86 -47.71 -28.33
CA GLU A 365 -21.01 -49.17 -28.22
C GLU A 365 -22.40 -49.57 -27.69
N ALA A 366 -22.92 -48.84 -26.69
CA ALA A 366 -24.26 -49.07 -26.14
C ALA A 366 -25.42 -48.52 -27.01
N LEU A 367 -25.12 -47.79 -28.09
CA LEU A 367 -26.05 -47.33 -29.11
C LEU A 367 -25.95 -48.16 -30.40
N ALA A 368 -24.82 -48.84 -30.64
CA ALA A 368 -24.62 -49.73 -31.76
C ALA A 368 -25.63 -50.88 -31.72
N PRO A 369 -26.26 -51.23 -32.86
CA PRO A 369 -27.13 -52.39 -32.91
C PRO A 369 -26.28 -53.65 -32.73
N THR A 370 -26.64 -54.50 -31.77
CA THR A 370 -26.00 -55.80 -31.60
C THR A 370 -26.19 -56.62 -32.88
N GLY A 371 -25.08 -56.86 -33.58
CA GLY A 371 -25.01 -57.87 -34.63
C GLY A 371 -25.32 -59.26 -34.04
N PRO A 372 -25.80 -60.21 -34.88
CA PRO A 372 -26.19 -61.52 -34.38
C PRO A 372 -24.98 -62.25 -33.78
N ALA A 373 -25.20 -62.92 -32.64
CA ALA A 373 -24.20 -63.79 -32.04
C ALA A 373 -23.85 -64.95 -33.00
N PRO A 374 -22.59 -65.41 -33.03
CA PRO A 374 -22.22 -66.59 -33.80
C PRO A 374 -22.92 -67.82 -33.22
N THR A 375 -23.75 -68.47 -34.04
CA THR A 375 -24.36 -69.76 -33.73
C THR A 375 -23.29 -70.85 -33.75
N LEU A 376 -22.73 -71.17 -32.58
CA LEU A 376 -21.93 -72.38 -32.38
C LEU A 376 -22.88 -73.60 -32.42
N SER A 377 -22.84 -74.32 -33.52
CA SER A 377 -23.51 -75.61 -33.69
C SER A 377 -22.86 -76.67 -32.80
N SER A 378 -23.68 -77.37 -32.01
CA SER A 378 -23.26 -78.46 -31.14
C SER A 378 -22.88 -79.73 -31.93
N SER A 379 -21.74 -80.33 -31.59
CA SER A 379 -21.45 -81.75 -31.85
C SER A 379 -20.94 -82.41 -30.56
N SER A 380 -21.56 -83.53 -30.18
CA SER A 380 -21.47 -84.19 -28.87
C SER A 380 -20.32 -85.20 -28.72
N THR A 381 -19.79 -85.40 -27.51
CA THR A 381 -19.18 -86.68 -27.05
C THR A 381 -19.27 -86.86 -25.52
N PHE A 382 -19.34 -88.12 -25.07
CA PHE A 382 -19.56 -88.64 -23.69
C PHE A 382 -18.30 -88.71 -22.80
N SER A 383 -18.34 -88.81 -21.45
CA SER A 383 -19.47 -88.52 -20.51
C SER A 383 -19.05 -88.07 -19.08
N PRO A 384 -18.78 -88.93 -18.05
CA PRO A 384 -19.31 -88.60 -16.72
C PRO A 384 -18.30 -88.48 -15.56
N ASP A 385 -18.65 -87.68 -14.54
CA ASP A 385 -18.74 -88.15 -13.15
C ASP A 385 -19.49 -87.15 -12.24
N SER A 386 -20.00 -87.63 -11.10
CA SER A 386 -20.87 -86.92 -10.12
C SER A 386 -20.14 -86.68 -8.79
N PRO A 387 -20.78 -86.26 -7.67
CA PRO A 387 -21.96 -85.41 -7.42
C PRO A 387 -21.55 -84.10 -6.66
N VAL A 388 -22.41 -83.18 -6.19
CA VAL A 388 -23.27 -83.25 -4.98
C VAL A 388 -24.10 -81.95 -4.83
N ALA A 389 -25.40 -82.13 -4.51
CA ALA A 389 -26.35 -81.28 -3.74
C ALA A 389 -26.31 -79.73 -3.78
N SER A 390 -27.42 -78.99 -3.71
CA SER A 390 -28.87 -79.32 -3.75
C SER A 390 -29.70 -78.03 -3.84
N SER A 391 -30.93 -78.11 -4.36
CA SER A 391 -32.13 -77.31 -3.97
C SER A 391 -32.08 -75.75 -4.09
N SER A 392 -33.01 -75.02 -4.73
CA SER A 392 -34.43 -75.31 -5.00
C SER A 392 -35.02 -74.59 -6.23
N ALA A 393 -36.07 -75.21 -6.77
CA ALA A 393 -37.17 -74.72 -7.63
C ALA A 393 -37.72 -73.29 -7.33
N MET A 394 -38.48 -72.56 -8.18
CA MET A 394 -39.02 -72.67 -9.58
C MET A 394 -39.53 -71.24 -10.00
N PRO A 395 -40.43 -70.97 -10.98
CA PRO A 395 -40.04 -70.56 -12.33
C PRO A 395 -40.73 -69.26 -12.84
N SER A 396 -40.71 -69.07 -14.18
CA SER A 396 -41.57 -68.20 -15.00
C SER A 396 -41.25 -66.70 -15.11
N SER A 397 -40.76 -66.30 -16.28
CA SER A 397 -41.65 -65.76 -17.32
C SER A 397 -40.98 -65.75 -18.69
N SER A 398 -41.75 -66.08 -19.72
CA SER A 398 -41.33 -66.10 -21.12
C SER A 398 -41.23 -64.66 -21.66
N GLY A 399 -40.00 -64.14 -21.76
CA GLY A 399 -39.70 -62.86 -22.40
C GLY A 399 -38.95 -63.05 -23.72
N SER A 400 -39.61 -62.77 -24.85
CA SER A 400 -39.00 -62.81 -26.18
C SER A 400 -37.78 -61.88 -26.29
N PRO A 401 -36.78 -62.17 -27.14
CA PRO A 401 -35.62 -61.30 -27.35
C PRO A 401 -36.01 -60.06 -28.17
N HIS A 402 -36.76 -59.15 -27.57
CA HIS A 402 -37.00 -57.83 -28.14
C HIS A 402 -35.69 -57.06 -28.20
N LYS A 403 -35.19 -56.85 -29.43
CA LYS A 403 -34.13 -55.89 -29.74
C LYS A 403 -34.50 -54.53 -29.16
N SER A 404 -33.94 -54.19 -28.01
CA SER A 404 -34.27 -52.96 -27.30
C SER A 404 -33.68 -51.79 -28.08
N LYS A 405 -34.56 -51.04 -28.76
CA LYS A 405 -34.19 -49.78 -29.42
C LYS A 405 -33.47 -48.90 -28.39
N PRO A 406 -32.30 -48.33 -28.70
CA PRO A 406 -31.55 -47.54 -27.71
C PRO A 406 -32.40 -46.41 -27.12
N SER A 407 -32.57 -46.44 -25.80
CA SER A 407 -33.40 -45.51 -25.03
C SER A 407 -33.10 -44.06 -25.40
N GLN A 408 -34.17 -43.26 -25.57
CA GLN A 408 -34.06 -41.83 -25.90
C GLN A 408 -33.17 -41.07 -24.90
N SER A 409 -33.15 -41.48 -23.64
CA SER A 409 -32.27 -40.94 -22.60
C SER A 409 -30.78 -41.15 -22.93
N LYS A 410 -30.38 -42.34 -23.40
CA LYS A 410 -28.99 -42.62 -23.82
C LYS A 410 -28.57 -41.76 -25.02
N LYS A 411 -29.48 -41.57 -26.00
CA LYS A 411 -29.24 -40.69 -27.16
C LYS A 411 -29.10 -39.22 -26.76
N LYS A 412 -29.89 -38.75 -25.79
CA LYS A 412 -29.77 -37.39 -25.22
C LYS A 412 -28.41 -37.22 -24.54
N ARG A 413 -28.04 -38.13 -23.64
CA ARG A 413 -26.73 -38.11 -22.95
C ARG A 413 -25.55 -38.14 -23.91
N TYR A 414 -25.58 -38.96 -24.97
CA TYR A 414 -24.52 -38.96 -26.00
C TYR A 414 -24.35 -37.58 -26.66
N LYS A 415 -25.45 -36.89 -27.00
CA LYS A 415 -25.39 -35.52 -27.56
C LYS A 415 -24.82 -34.51 -26.54
N GLU A 416 -25.22 -34.60 -25.28
CA GLU A 416 -24.74 -33.74 -24.20
C GLU A 416 -23.24 -33.94 -23.94
N VAL A 417 -22.78 -35.19 -23.79
CA VAL A 417 -21.36 -35.53 -23.61
C VAL A 417 -20.54 -35.12 -24.83
N LYS A 418 -21.06 -35.27 -26.05
CA LYS A 418 -20.39 -34.83 -27.28
C LYS A 418 -20.22 -33.31 -27.34
N LYS A 419 -21.24 -32.55 -26.90
CA LYS A 419 -21.13 -31.08 -26.76
C LYS A 419 -20.10 -30.67 -25.70
N MET A 420 -20.01 -31.41 -24.59
CA MET A 420 -18.99 -31.17 -23.56
C MET A 420 -17.57 -31.49 -24.06
N GLU A 421 -17.37 -32.62 -24.74
CA GLU A 421 -16.07 -32.98 -25.35
C GLU A 421 -15.61 -31.93 -26.36
N GLN A 422 -16.51 -31.46 -27.22
CA GLN A 422 -16.20 -30.42 -28.19
C GLN A 422 -15.78 -29.10 -27.53
N ARG A 423 -16.47 -28.64 -26.47
CA ARG A 423 -16.07 -27.45 -25.69
C ARG A 423 -14.65 -27.59 -25.14
N VAL A 424 -14.36 -28.72 -24.48
CA VAL A 424 -13.05 -29.01 -23.89
C VAL A 424 -11.95 -29.12 -24.97
N LYS A 425 -12.25 -29.74 -26.11
CA LYS A 425 -11.33 -29.86 -27.24
C LYS A 425 -11.00 -28.49 -27.84
N THR A 426 -12.00 -27.62 -28.01
CA THR A 426 -11.80 -26.23 -28.47
C THR A 426 -10.95 -25.44 -27.48
N ALA A 427 -11.25 -25.52 -26.18
CA ALA A 427 -10.46 -24.87 -25.12
C ALA A 427 -8.98 -25.32 -25.12
N LEU A 428 -8.71 -26.61 -25.37
CA LEU A 428 -7.35 -27.14 -25.51
C LEU A 428 -6.65 -26.69 -26.79
N ALA A 429 -7.37 -26.57 -27.90
CA ALA A 429 -6.81 -26.15 -29.19
C ALA A 429 -6.50 -24.64 -29.23
N GLU A 430 -7.35 -23.81 -28.63
CA GLU A 430 -7.20 -22.35 -28.55
C GLU A 430 -6.35 -21.90 -27.35
N GLY A 431 -5.94 -22.83 -26.47
CA GLY A 431 -5.18 -22.53 -25.26
C GLY A 431 -5.95 -21.85 -24.13
N ARG A 432 -7.28 -21.64 -24.28
CA ARG A 432 -8.19 -21.03 -23.29
C ARG A 432 -8.50 -21.97 -22.12
N ILE A 433 -7.48 -22.28 -21.33
CA ILE A 433 -7.51 -23.24 -20.20
C ILE A 433 -8.09 -22.61 -18.91
N GLU A 434 -8.10 -21.28 -18.83
CA GLU A 434 -8.53 -20.48 -17.66
C GLU A 434 -9.94 -19.90 -17.83
N ASP A 435 -10.52 -19.99 -19.03
CA ASP A 435 -11.87 -19.51 -19.35
C ASP A 435 -12.95 -20.41 -18.72
N GLU A 436 -13.44 -20.04 -17.54
CA GLU A 436 -14.38 -20.85 -16.76
C GLU A 436 -15.69 -21.11 -17.47
N ALA A 437 -16.15 -20.20 -18.33
CA ALA A 437 -17.37 -20.35 -19.12
C ALA A 437 -17.28 -21.52 -20.12
N LEU A 438 -16.07 -21.93 -20.55
CA LEU A 438 -15.89 -23.12 -21.38
C LEU A 438 -16.05 -24.43 -20.58
N PHE A 439 -15.87 -24.39 -19.26
CA PHE A 439 -15.94 -25.56 -18.37
C PHE A 439 -17.22 -25.63 -17.53
N GLU A 440 -18.08 -24.62 -17.56
CA GLU A 440 -19.37 -24.61 -16.87
C GLU A 440 -20.20 -25.87 -17.17
N GLY A 441 -20.67 -26.54 -16.11
CA GLY A 441 -21.41 -27.80 -16.18
C GLY A 441 -20.55 -29.07 -16.41
N ILE A 442 -19.23 -28.95 -16.56
CA ILE A 442 -18.32 -30.09 -16.78
C ILE A 442 -17.63 -30.47 -15.48
N ARG A 443 -17.80 -31.73 -15.03
CA ARG A 443 -17.01 -32.27 -13.91
C ARG A 443 -15.55 -32.46 -14.33
N MET A 444 -14.70 -31.56 -13.86
CA MET A 444 -13.24 -31.59 -14.04
C MET A 444 -12.58 -32.67 -13.18
N GLU A 445 -11.61 -33.38 -13.74
CA GLU A 445 -10.71 -34.26 -13.00
C GLU A 445 -9.58 -33.46 -12.34
N LYS A 446 -9.12 -33.88 -11.16
CA LYS A 446 -7.99 -33.24 -10.47
C LYS A 446 -6.71 -34.05 -10.73
N VAL A 447 -5.78 -33.51 -11.52
CA VAL A 447 -4.49 -34.15 -11.79
C VAL A 447 -3.39 -33.42 -11.05
N PHE A 448 -2.75 -34.11 -10.11
CA PHE A 448 -1.60 -33.63 -9.36
C PHE A 448 -0.33 -33.78 -10.21
N SER A 449 0.46 -32.73 -10.30
CA SER A 449 1.77 -32.76 -10.91
C SER A 449 2.81 -33.25 -9.89
N ALA A 450 3.66 -34.19 -10.28
CA ALA A 450 4.76 -34.69 -9.45
C ALA A 450 5.71 -33.57 -9.00
N ALA A 451 5.88 -32.54 -9.83
CA ALA A 451 6.55 -31.29 -9.49
C ALA A 451 5.90 -30.10 -10.20
N SER A 452 5.84 -28.96 -9.53
CA SER A 452 5.53 -27.65 -10.13
C SER A 452 6.51 -26.62 -9.59
N THR A 453 6.91 -25.69 -10.44
CA THR A 453 7.75 -24.55 -10.05
C THR A 453 6.86 -23.39 -9.63
N LYS A 454 7.34 -22.62 -8.65
CA LYS A 454 6.75 -21.34 -8.26
C LYS A 454 7.88 -20.33 -8.11
N GLN A 455 7.66 -19.13 -8.63
CA GLN A 455 8.60 -18.03 -8.51
C GLN A 455 7.84 -16.79 -8.05
N ALA A 456 8.33 -16.17 -6.98
CA ALA A 456 7.87 -14.86 -6.54
C ALA A 456 8.77 -13.78 -7.15
N MET A 457 8.19 -12.67 -7.58
CA MET A 457 8.84 -11.58 -8.29
C MET A 457 8.25 -10.24 -7.82
N ILE A 458 8.97 -9.14 -8.06
CA ILE A 458 8.45 -7.78 -7.89
C ILE A 458 7.76 -7.40 -9.21
N ALA A 459 6.50 -6.96 -9.14
CA ALA A 459 5.79 -6.42 -10.30
C ALA A 459 5.83 -4.88 -10.30
N ARG A 460 5.55 -4.27 -9.14
CA ARG A 460 5.65 -2.82 -8.92
C ARG A 460 6.29 -2.56 -7.55
N PRO A 461 7.47 -1.93 -7.46
CA PRO A 461 8.01 -1.50 -6.18
C PRO A 461 7.17 -0.34 -5.60
N PRO A 462 7.01 -0.25 -4.26
CA PRO A 462 6.43 0.92 -3.62
C PRO A 462 7.41 2.10 -3.62
N PRO A 463 6.94 3.36 -3.58
CA PRO A 463 7.79 4.54 -3.34
C PRO A 463 8.63 4.44 -2.06
N VAL A 464 8.09 3.84 -1.00
CA VAL A 464 8.80 3.51 0.23
C VAL A 464 8.70 2.01 0.51
N LEU A 465 9.83 1.32 0.47
CA LEU A 465 9.90 -0.12 0.73
C LEU A 465 10.15 -0.41 2.22
N ALA A 466 9.10 -0.81 2.94
CA ALA A 466 9.22 -1.28 4.32
C ALA A 466 9.64 -2.75 4.37
N LEU A 467 10.82 -3.02 4.93
CA LEU A 467 11.39 -4.36 5.08
C LEU A 467 11.35 -4.82 6.54
N HIS A 468 10.74 -5.96 6.79
CA HIS A 468 10.78 -6.63 8.09
C HIS A 468 11.66 -7.88 8.01
N LEU A 469 12.76 -7.90 8.75
CA LEU A 469 13.72 -9.01 8.77
C LEU A 469 13.39 -9.99 9.92
N ASN A 470 12.79 -11.13 9.59
CA ASN A 470 12.43 -12.14 10.57
C ASN A 470 13.53 -13.21 10.72
N ARG A 471 14.09 -13.31 11.94
CA ARG A 471 15.12 -14.31 12.31
C ARG A 471 14.54 -15.62 12.86
N SER A 472 13.28 -15.62 13.32
CA SER A 472 12.61 -16.74 13.99
C SER A 472 11.68 -17.53 13.06
N VAL A 473 12.14 -17.85 11.85
CA VAL A 473 11.42 -18.78 10.96
C VAL A 473 11.39 -20.17 11.60
N HIS A 474 10.28 -20.50 12.23
CA HIS A 474 9.86 -21.89 12.40
C HIS A 474 9.67 -22.46 11.00
N TYR A 475 10.51 -23.44 10.64
CA TYR A 475 10.31 -24.26 9.45
C TYR A 475 9.12 -25.20 9.69
N GLY A 476 7.92 -24.63 9.64
CA GLY A 476 6.71 -25.40 9.43
C GLY A 476 6.78 -25.99 8.03
N GLN A 477 7.06 -27.30 7.94
CA GLN A 477 6.90 -28.08 6.70
C GLN A 477 5.43 -28.21 6.25
N TYR A 478 4.53 -27.45 6.87
CA TYR A 478 3.13 -27.28 6.55
C TYR A 478 2.78 -25.80 6.50
N ALA A 479 2.30 -25.38 5.34
CA ALA A 479 1.42 -24.24 5.10
C ALA A 479 1.49 -23.09 6.14
N ALA A 480 2.35 -22.11 5.85
CA ALA A 480 1.91 -20.73 6.06
C ALA A 480 0.58 -20.57 5.31
N LYS A 481 -0.52 -20.31 6.02
CA LYS A 481 -1.83 -19.98 5.44
C LYS A 481 -1.73 -18.62 4.73
N LYS A 482 -1.07 -18.58 3.57
CA LYS A 482 -1.35 -17.57 2.55
C LYS A 482 -2.83 -17.69 2.23
N HIS A 483 -3.53 -16.56 2.22
CA HIS A 483 -4.98 -16.48 2.03
C HIS A 483 -5.42 -17.39 0.88
N GLN A 484 -6.09 -18.49 1.23
CA GLN A 484 -6.99 -19.17 0.32
C GLN A 484 -8.22 -18.27 0.22
N SER A 485 -8.19 -17.35 -0.75
CA SER A 485 -9.44 -16.88 -1.33
C SER A 485 -10.10 -18.08 -2.01
N GLU A 486 -11.07 -18.69 -1.32
CA GLU A 486 -11.93 -19.70 -1.93
C GLU A 486 -12.80 -19.04 -2.99
N SER A 487 -12.51 -19.35 -4.25
CA SER A 487 -13.39 -19.30 -5.42
C SER A 487 -12.81 -20.28 -6.43
#